data_AF-A0AAD4NUH6-F1
#
_entry.id   AF-A0AAD4NUH6-F1
#
_cell.length_a   1.000
_cell.length_b   1.000
_cell.length_c   1.000
_cell.angle_alpha   90.00
_cell.angle_beta   90.00
_cell.angle_gamma   90.00
#
_symmetry.space_group_name_H-M   'P 1'
#
loop_
_entity.id
_entity.type
_entity.pdbx_description
1 polymer ?
#
loop_
_entity_poly.entity_id
_entity_poly.type
_entity_poly.pdbx_seq_one_letter_code
_entity_poly.pdbx_strand_id
1 'polypeptide(L)'
;MAGYLVKANSEGQPGLLTYNRTLADGANMFAKAVKPHGGVVMFRAFVYDNHIDETNWYNDRANAQLEFFQHLDGKFDENVVVQIKFGPIDFQVREPASPLFGSLRQTSTTTELQMTPEYLGQNCHLVYLAPQWKEILEFDMRAENRSSKVKDLITGERFKRPLGGYAGVTGVGSNATWLGSHLAMSNLYACGRLAWDASDDSKDILQDWIRLTFGFDQDVLNTITDMSMKSWPAIGVDRTVKNGTANAGQYPPEVAQIYEDIESTPDNLLLWFHHVPYTHRMKSNKTVIQHFYDAHYEGAATAQEFVGQWESLKGKIDDERHEHVLFRQIFQAGHL
;
A
#
# COMPACT_ATOMS: atom_id res chain seq x y z
N MET A 1 -26.04 -14.59 -2.21
CA MET A 1 -25.25 -13.35 -2.39
C MET A 1 -24.17 -13.37 -1.33
N ALA A 2 -22.90 -13.08 -1.65
CA ALA A 2 -21.80 -13.25 -0.70
C ALA A 2 -21.71 -12.12 0.35
N GLY A 3 -22.19 -10.92 0.03
CA GLY A 3 -22.03 -9.77 0.91
C GLY A 3 -22.18 -8.42 0.20
N TYR A 4 -21.75 -7.37 0.88
CA TYR A 4 -21.64 -6.00 0.36
C TYR A 4 -20.25 -5.42 0.62
N LEU A 5 -19.78 -4.57 -0.30
CA LEU A 5 -18.65 -3.66 -0.10
C LEU A 5 -19.19 -2.23 0.03
N VAL A 6 -18.80 -1.51 1.08
CA VAL A 6 -19.36 -0.19 1.42
C VAL A 6 -18.26 0.87 1.50
N LYS A 7 -18.40 1.95 0.72
CA LYS A 7 -17.76 3.26 0.94
C LYS A 7 -18.88 4.23 1.35
N ALA A 8 -18.72 4.93 2.47
CA ALA A 8 -19.68 5.90 2.98
C ALA A 8 -18.94 7.05 3.68
N ASN A 9 -19.54 8.25 3.74
CA ASN A 9 -18.94 9.43 4.39
C ASN A 9 -17.50 9.76 3.94
N SER A 10 -17.22 9.63 2.64
CA SER A 10 -15.88 9.74 2.08
C SER A 10 -15.97 10.35 0.68
N GLU A 11 -15.18 11.38 0.39
CA GLU A 11 -15.22 12.14 -0.89
C GLU A 11 -16.64 12.58 -1.29
N GLY A 12 -17.33 13.29 -0.41
CA GLY A 12 -18.70 13.77 -0.66
C GLY A 12 -19.78 12.68 -0.78
N GLN A 13 -19.45 11.39 -0.66
CA GLN A 13 -20.46 10.32 -0.66
C GLN A 13 -21.36 10.44 0.59
N PRO A 14 -22.71 10.45 0.43
CA PRO A 14 -23.63 10.54 1.56
C PRO A 14 -23.48 9.33 2.48
N GLY A 15 -23.84 9.48 3.75
CA GLY A 15 -23.67 8.39 4.70
C GLY A 15 -24.26 8.64 6.08
N LEU A 16 -23.78 7.86 7.04
CA LEU A 16 -24.36 7.64 8.36
C LEU A 16 -24.24 8.86 9.27
N LEU A 17 -23.11 9.57 9.20
CA LEU A 17 -22.87 10.80 9.96
C LEU A 17 -23.92 11.88 9.60
N THR A 18 -24.36 11.93 8.33
CA THR A 18 -25.42 12.83 7.84
C THR A 18 -26.78 12.60 8.51
N TYR A 19 -27.00 11.41 9.09
CA TYR A 19 -28.22 11.03 9.81
C TYR A 19 -28.00 10.88 11.33
N ASN A 20 -26.89 11.43 11.85
CA ASN A 20 -26.47 11.30 13.25
C ASN A 20 -26.36 9.83 13.72
N ARG A 21 -25.73 8.99 12.89
CA ARG A 21 -25.44 7.57 13.15
C ARG A 21 -23.94 7.30 13.05
N THR A 22 -23.46 6.35 13.83
CA THR A 22 -22.06 5.91 13.76
C THR A 22 -21.81 5.06 12.51
N LEU A 23 -20.54 4.86 12.15
CA LEU A 23 -20.14 3.95 11.08
C LEU A 23 -20.54 2.49 11.42
N ALA A 24 -20.49 2.13 12.70
CA ALA A 24 -20.94 0.83 13.20
C ALA A 24 -22.45 0.62 13.04
N ASP A 25 -23.30 1.61 13.34
CA ASP A 25 -24.75 1.51 13.16
C ASP A 25 -25.12 1.11 11.72
N GLY A 26 -24.44 1.68 10.72
CA GLY A 26 -24.70 1.41 9.32
C GLY A 26 -24.10 0.11 8.81
N ALA A 27 -22.86 -0.21 9.19
CA ALA A 27 -22.26 -1.51 8.89
C ALA A 27 -23.14 -2.64 9.44
N ASN A 28 -23.61 -2.52 10.68
CA ASN A 28 -24.46 -3.48 11.35
C ASN A 28 -25.87 -3.55 10.75
N MET A 29 -26.40 -2.44 10.20
CA MET A 29 -27.68 -2.44 9.47
C MET A 29 -27.60 -3.36 8.24
N PHE A 30 -26.55 -3.21 7.41
CA PHE A 30 -26.31 -4.12 6.30
C PHE A 30 -25.99 -5.55 6.78
N ALA A 31 -25.19 -5.70 7.84
CA ALA A 31 -24.77 -6.99 8.36
C ALA A 31 -25.97 -7.84 8.80
N LYS A 32 -26.93 -7.24 9.53
CA LYS A 32 -28.19 -7.87 9.95
C LYS A 32 -29.05 -8.32 8.77
N ALA A 33 -29.04 -7.58 7.66
CA ALA A 33 -29.78 -7.94 6.45
C ALA A 33 -29.17 -9.14 5.72
N VAL A 34 -27.84 -9.28 5.70
CA VAL A 34 -27.16 -10.40 5.00
C VAL A 34 -26.87 -11.62 5.89
N LYS A 35 -26.90 -11.48 7.22
CA LYS A 35 -26.60 -12.54 8.19
C LYS A 35 -27.46 -13.82 8.03
N PRO A 36 -28.78 -13.76 7.76
CA PRO A 36 -29.59 -14.97 7.49
C PRO A 36 -29.17 -15.76 6.25
N HIS A 37 -28.31 -15.18 5.41
CA HIS A 37 -27.79 -15.79 4.17
C HIS A 37 -26.28 -16.11 4.26
N GLY A 38 -25.67 -15.98 5.45
CA GLY A 38 -24.23 -16.17 5.66
C GLY A 38 -23.35 -15.09 5.03
N GLY A 39 -23.91 -13.93 4.66
CA GLY A 39 -23.17 -12.87 3.97
C GLY A 39 -22.34 -11.98 4.89
N VAL A 40 -21.30 -11.37 4.32
CA VAL A 40 -20.34 -10.49 5.02
C VAL A 40 -20.49 -9.04 4.55
N VAL A 41 -20.18 -8.05 5.39
CA VAL A 41 -20.10 -6.63 5.01
C VAL A 41 -18.67 -6.14 5.13
N MET A 42 -18.03 -5.85 3.99
CA MET A 42 -16.73 -5.21 3.93
C MET A 42 -16.95 -3.69 3.98
N PHE A 43 -16.59 -3.05 5.10
CA PHE A 43 -16.83 -1.62 5.33
C PHE A 43 -15.50 -0.86 5.28
N ARG A 44 -15.31 0.02 4.29
CA ARG A 44 -14.01 0.69 4.06
C ARG A 44 -13.72 1.74 5.13
N ALA A 45 -12.53 1.68 5.71
CA ALA A 45 -12.00 2.63 6.68
C ALA A 45 -11.42 3.91 6.06
N PHE A 46 -11.47 4.02 4.72
CA PHE A 46 -11.03 5.20 3.98
C PHE A 46 -12.04 6.34 4.10
N VAL A 47 -12.08 6.93 5.29
CA VAL A 47 -12.95 8.02 5.75
C VAL A 47 -12.04 9.13 6.29
N TYR A 48 -12.20 10.35 5.79
CA TYR A 48 -11.44 11.54 6.19
C TYR A 48 -12.25 12.79 5.87
N ASP A 49 -11.95 13.91 6.52
CA ASP A 49 -12.55 15.19 6.16
C ASP A 49 -11.96 15.72 4.84
N ASN A 50 -12.80 15.85 3.82
CA ASN A 50 -12.41 16.38 2.51
C ASN A 50 -12.50 17.92 2.42
N HIS A 51 -12.76 18.59 3.54
CA HIS A 51 -12.77 20.05 3.71
C HIS A 51 -11.87 20.48 4.88
N ILE A 52 -10.81 19.70 5.11
CA ILE A 52 -9.80 19.91 6.16
C ILE A 52 -9.26 21.35 6.15
N ASP A 53 -9.26 22.00 7.31
CA ASP A 53 -8.72 23.36 7.44
C ASP A 53 -7.19 23.32 7.47
N GLU A 54 -6.58 23.60 6.30
CA GLU A 54 -5.13 23.65 6.08
C GLU A 54 -4.42 24.72 6.93
N THR A 55 -5.14 25.68 7.51
CA THR A 55 -4.55 26.69 8.41
C THR A 55 -4.33 26.18 9.83
N ASN A 56 -5.03 25.10 10.23
CA ASN A 56 -4.83 24.43 11.51
C ASN A 56 -3.89 23.23 11.35
N TRP A 57 -2.61 23.40 11.69
CA TRP A 57 -1.56 22.40 11.48
C TRP A 57 -1.69 21.11 12.32
N TYR A 58 -2.66 21.05 13.24
CA TYR A 58 -3.02 19.81 13.95
C TYR A 58 -3.99 18.90 13.16
N ASN A 59 -4.59 19.41 12.07
CA ASN A 59 -5.45 18.63 11.19
C ASN A 59 -4.59 17.80 10.22
N ASP A 60 -4.49 16.48 10.39
CA ASP A 60 -3.81 15.59 9.45
C ASP A 60 -4.73 14.48 8.93
N ARG A 61 -4.81 14.36 7.61
CA ARG A 61 -5.53 13.29 6.90
C ARG A 61 -5.07 11.90 7.33
N ALA A 62 -3.80 11.72 7.72
CA ALA A 62 -3.27 10.44 8.19
C ALA A 62 -3.85 10.02 9.55
N ASN A 63 -4.33 10.97 10.36
CA ASN A 63 -4.89 10.68 11.68
C ASN A 63 -6.36 10.22 11.60
N ALA A 64 -7.08 10.62 10.55
CA ALA A 64 -8.52 10.46 10.42
C ALA A 64 -9.00 8.99 10.46
N GLN A 65 -8.29 8.06 9.81
CA GLN A 65 -8.67 6.63 9.84
C GLN A 65 -8.76 6.09 11.28
N LEU A 66 -7.83 6.51 12.16
CA LEU A 66 -7.83 6.09 13.55
C LEU A 66 -8.94 6.81 14.34
N GLU A 67 -9.10 8.11 14.17
CA GLU A 67 -10.11 8.92 14.88
C GLU A 67 -11.54 8.43 14.64
N PHE A 68 -11.90 8.17 13.38
CA PHE A 68 -13.24 7.71 13.00
C PHE A 68 -13.57 6.29 13.48
N PHE A 69 -12.58 5.42 13.69
CA PHE A 69 -12.81 3.99 13.96
C PHE A 69 -12.37 3.49 15.34
N GLN A 70 -11.34 4.05 15.99
CA GLN A 70 -10.80 3.50 17.25
C GLN A 70 -11.85 3.41 18.36
N HIS A 71 -12.75 4.40 18.42
CA HIS A 71 -13.81 4.50 19.42
C HIS A 71 -15.03 3.61 19.09
N LEU A 72 -14.97 2.83 17.99
CA LEU A 72 -15.99 1.90 17.52
C LEU A 72 -15.57 0.42 17.68
N ASP A 73 -14.38 0.14 18.21
CA ASP A 73 -13.95 -1.26 18.40
C ASP A 73 -14.92 -2.06 19.27
N GLY A 74 -15.25 -3.28 18.84
CA GLY A 74 -16.21 -4.15 19.51
C GLY A 74 -17.68 -3.73 19.36
N LYS A 75 -18.00 -2.67 18.61
CA LYS A 75 -19.39 -2.26 18.30
C LYS A 75 -19.92 -2.79 16.97
N PHE A 76 -19.05 -3.38 16.15
CA PHE A 76 -19.43 -3.97 14.86
C PHE A 76 -19.96 -5.40 15.05
N ASP A 77 -20.97 -5.79 14.26
CA ASP A 77 -21.49 -7.17 14.26
C ASP A 77 -20.45 -8.15 13.70
N GLU A 78 -20.47 -9.42 14.13
CA GLU A 78 -19.44 -10.44 13.81
C GLU A 78 -19.19 -10.68 12.30
N ASN A 79 -20.18 -10.41 11.44
CA ASN A 79 -20.08 -10.52 9.99
C ASN A 79 -19.78 -9.20 9.27
N VAL A 80 -19.32 -8.17 9.99
CA VAL A 80 -18.64 -6.99 9.44
C VAL A 80 -17.14 -7.22 9.42
N VAL A 81 -16.46 -6.75 8.37
CA VAL A 81 -14.99 -6.64 8.30
C VAL A 81 -14.61 -5.22 7.90
N VAL A 82 -13.80 -4.55 8.72
CA VAL A 82 -13.29 -3.21 8.43
C VAL A 82 -12.14 -3.32 7.42
N GLN A 83 -12.29 -2.71 6.25
CA GLN A 83 -11.34 -2.77 5.14
C GLN A 83 -10.44 -1.53 5.15
N ILE A 84 -9.16 -1.72 5.47
CA ILE A 84 -8.19 -0.65 5.76
C ILE A 84 -7.15 -0.62 4.64
N LYS A 85 -6.88 0.56 4.05
CA LYS A 85 -5.78 0.73 3.09
C LYS A 85 -4.44 0.36 3.73
N PHE A 86 -3.46 -0.08 2.94
CA PHE A 86 -2.14 -0.45 3.46
C PHE A 86 -1.53 0.67 4.32
N GLY A 87 -1.70 1.94 3.91
CA GLY A 87 -1.28 3.13 4.65
C GLY A 87 -2.44 4.07 5.05
N PRO A 88 -2.15 5.08 5.89
CA PRO A 88 -3.15 5.98 6.45
C PRO A 88 -3.69 7.03 5.46
N ILE A 89 -2.98 7.34 4.37
CA ILE A 89 -3.39 8.33 3.37
C ILE A 89 -4.13 7.65 2.22
N ASP A 90 -3.45 7.28 1.14
CA ASP A 90 -4.08 7.07 -0.16
C ASP A 90 -3.15 6.40 -1.18
N PHE A 91 -2.66 5.20 -0.87
CA PHE A 91 -1.86 4.38 -1.79
C PHE A 91 -0.64 5.08 -2.41
N GLN A 92 -0.05 6.04 -1.69
CA GLN A 92 1.08 6.80 -2.18
C GLN A 92 2.31 5.91 -2.39
N VAL A 93 3.25 6.41 -3.19
CA VAL A 93 4.52 5.76 -3.57
C VAL A 93 5.21 5.07 -2.39
N ARG A 94 5.20 5.71 -1.21
CA ARG A 94 5.58 5.12 0.06
C ARG A 94 4.74 5.71 1.19
N GLU A 95 4.13 4.84 1.99
CA GLU A 95 3.47 5.15 3.26
C GLU A 95 3.90 4.11 4.31
N PRO A 96 3.89 4.43 5.61
CA PRO A 96 3.93 3.41 6.67
C PRO A 96 2.60 2.64 6.74
N ALA A 97 2.59 1.53 7.48
CA ALA A 97 1.37 0.74 7.68
C ALA A 97 0.33 1.51 8.50
N SER A 98 -0.95 1.48 8.11
CA SER A 98 -2.02 2.23 8.80
C SER A 98 -2.12 1.86 10.30
N PRO A 99 -2.03 2.82 11.25
CA PRO A 99 -2.10 2.54 12.69
C PRO A 99 -3.36 1.78 13.12
N LEU A 100 -4.44 1.88 12.34
CA LEU A 100 -5.74 1.27 12.64
C LEU A 100 -5.68 -0.26 12.75
N PHE A 101 -4.75 -0.94 12.07
CA PHE A 101 -4.58 -2.41 12.16
C PHE A 101 -4.33 -2.88 13.60
N GLY A 102 -3.52 -2.14 14.37
CA GLY A 102 -3.18 -2.45 15.76
C GLY A 102 -4.23 -2.05 16.80
N SER A 103 -5.19 -1.20 16.41
CA SER A 103 -6.12 -0.55 17.34
C SER A 103 -7.48 -1.24 17.46
N LEU A 104 -8.00 -1.82 16.38
CA LEU A 104 -9.35 -2.44 16.33
C LEU A 104 -9.41 -3.87 16.89
N ARG A 105 -8.97 -4.08 18.14
CA ARG A 105 -8.68 -5.43 18.69
C ARG A 105 -9.85 -6.41 18.59
N GLN A 106 -11.07 -5.97 18.90
CA GLN A 106 -12.28 -6.81 18.93
C GLN A 106 -13.03 -6.85 17.59
N THR A 107 -12.58 -6.11 16.57
CA THR A 107 -13.26 -5.98 15.27
C THR A 107 -12.48 -6.69 14.17
N SER A 108 -13.15 -7.49 13.33
CA SER A 108 -12.55 -8.11 12.15
C SER A 108 -12.00 -7.07 11.17
N THR A 109 -10.79 -7.26 10.64
CA THR A 109 -10.14 -6.31 9.71
C THR A 109 -9.54 -7.01 8.49
N THR A 110 -9.56 -6.38 7.33
CA THR A 110 -8.86 -6.81 6.10
C THR A 110 -7.96 -5.68 5.61
N THR A 111 -6.83 -6.01 4.97
CA THR A 111 -6.07 -5.00 4.21
C THR A 111 -6.74 -4.71 2.86
N GLU A 112 -6.50 -3.53 2.31
CA GLU A 112 -6.80 -3.13 0.95
C GLU A 112 -5.48 -2.71 0.27
N LEU A 113 -5.10 -3.42 -0.80
CA LEU A 113 -3.93 -3.15 -1.63
C LEU A 113 -4.37 -2.56 -2.97
N GLN A 114 -3.55 -1.70 -3.59
CA GLN A 114 -3.81 -1.16 -4.93
C GLN A 114 -2.87 -1.83 -5.94
N MET A 115 -3.41 -2.63 -6.87
CA MET A 115 -2.62 -3.24 -7.95
C MET A 115 -2.52 -2.32 -9.16
N THR A 116 -3.57 -1.51 -9.38
CA THR A 116 -3.55 -0.41 -10.35
C THR A 116 -2.71 0.75 -9.81
N PRO A 117 -1.57 1.10 -10.43
CA PRO A 117 -0.59 2.00 -9.81
C PRO A 117 -0.94 3.47 -10.07
N GLU A 118 -2.03 3.95 -9.44
CA GLU A 118 -2.62 5.29 -9.64
C GLU A 118 -1.60 6.43 -9.45
N TYR A 119 -0.83 6.35 -8.36
CA TYR A 119 0.24 7.28 -7.99
C TYR A 119 1.64 6.77 -8.38
N LEU A 120 1.71 5.68 -9.15
CA LEU A 120 2.92 4.92 -9.46
C LEU A 120 3.02 4.66 -10.98
N GLY A 121 2.71 5.69 -11.77
CA GLY A 121 2.93 5.69 -13.23
C GLY A 121 1.87 4.94 -14.08
N GLN A 122 0.72 4.56 -13.49
CA GLN A 122 -0.53 4.23 -14.19
C GLN A 122 -0.41 3.15 -15.28
N ASN A 123 0.44 2.13 -15.06
CA ASN A 123 0.82 1.07 -16.01
C ASN A 123 1.49 1.56 -17.31
N CYS A 124 1.80 2.85 -17.42
CA CYS A 124 2.72 3.42 -18.41
C CYS A 124 4.17 3.25 -17.96
N HIS A 125 4.43 3.31 -16.64
CA HIS A 125 5.71 2.91 -16.04
C HIS A 125 5.66 1.44 -15.60
N LEU A 126 6.80 0.76 -15.66
CA LEU A 126 7.06 -0.49 -14.94
C LEU A 126 7.22 -0.16 -13.45
N VAL A 127 6.33 -0.72 -12.61
CA VAL A 127 6.47 -0.78 -11.15
C VAL A 127 5.98 -2.14 -10.66
N TYR A 128 6.79 -2.84 -9.88
CA TYR A 128 6.44 -4.10 -9.21
C TYR A 128 6.24 -3.88 -7.71
N LEU A 129 5.03 -4.19 -7.23
CA LEU A 129 4.50 -3.72 -5.93
C LEU A 129 4.62 -4.75 -4.80
N ALA A 130 4.97 -6.00 -5.11
CA ALA A 130 5.14 -7.05 -4.09
C ALA A 130 6.19 -6.70 -3.01
N PRO A 131 7.31 -6.00 -3.29
CA PRO A 131 8.21 -5.51 -2.25
C PRO A 131 7.54 -4.52 -1.29
N GLN A 132 6.75 -3.57 -1.81
CA GLN A 132 5.98 -2.61 -1.01
C GLN A 132 4.99 -3.33 -0.09
N TRP A 133 4.21 -4.25 -0.65
CA TRP A 133 3.22 -4.99 0.14
C TRP A 133 3.89 -5.88 1.19
N LYS A 134 5.06 -6.48 0.90
CA LYS A 134 5.81 -7.27 1.87
C LYS A 134 6.41 -6.42 3.00
N GLU A 135 6.92 -5.22 2.71
CA GLU A 135 7.33 -4.25 3.75
C GLU A 135 6.17 -3.94 4.72
N ILE A 136 4.96 -3.68 4.19
CA ILE A 136 3.77 -3.45 5.03
C ILE A 136 3.34 -4.71 5.79
N LEU A 137 3.26 -5.87 5.14
CA LEU A 137 2.72 -7.10 5.71
C LEU A 137 3.62 -7.71 6.81
N GLU A 138 4.94 -7.56 6.69
CA GLU A 138 5.91 -7.97 7.71
C GLU A 138 6.13 -6.93 8.82
N PHE A 139 5.57 -5.71 8.68
CA PHE A 139 5.71 -4.64 9.67
C PHE A 139 5.12 -5.05 11.03
N ASP A 140 5.95 -5.03 12.07
CA ASP A 140 5.54 -5.34 13.44
C ASP A 140 4.94 -4.10 14.12
N MET A 141 3.62 -4.07 14.29
CA MET A 141 2.91 -3.01 15.01
C MET A 141 3.20 -3.00 16.51
N ARG A 142 3.79 -4.07 17.07
CA ARG A 142 4.07 -4.26 18.50
C ARG A 142 2.86 -4.06 19.43
N ALA A 143 1.66 -4.29 18.90
CA ALA A 143 0.40 -4.06 19.61
C ALA A 143 0.34 -4.84 20.93
N GLU A 144 -0.05 -4.14 22.01
CA GLU A 144 -0.04 -4.66 23.40
C GLU A 144 1.36 -5.05 23.91
N ASN A 145 2.40 -4.37 23.41
CA ASN A 145 3.82 -4.60 23.72
C ASN A 145 4.25 -6.04 23.39
N ARG A 146 3.71 -6.58 22.29
CA ARG A 146 3.99 -7.93 21.77
C ARG A 146 4.07 -7.89 20.25
N SER A 147 4.96 -8.69 19.67
CA SER A 147 5.08 -8.79 18.22
C SER A 147 3.73 -9.14 17.58
N SER A 148 3.36 -8.34 16.59
CA SER A 148 2.03 -8.26 16.00
C SER A 148 2.18 -7.76 14.55
N LYS A 149 2.59 -8.63 13.63
CA LYS A 149 2.78 -8.20 12.24
C LYS A 149 1.45 -7.88 11.56
N VAL A 150 1.44 -6.97 10.59
CA VAL A 150 0.21 -6.61 9.86
C VAL A 150 -0.47 -7.85 9.27
N LYS A 151 0.28 -8.82 8.72
CA LYS A 151 -0.28 -10.09 8.25
C LYS A 151 -0.98 -10.92 9.35
N ASP A 152 -0.42 -10.96 10.56
CA ASP A 152 -0.99 -11.67 11.72
C ASP A 152 -2.24 -10.94 12.26
N LEU A 153 -2.33 -9.63 12.04
CA LEU A 153 -3.47 -8.78 12.43
C LEU A 153 -4.63 -8.92 11.44
N ILE A 154 -4.38 -8.83 10.13
CA ILE A 154 -5.43 -8.88 9.10
C ILE A 154 -5.97 -10.28 8.84
N THR A 155 -5.22 -11.35 9.13
CA THR A 155 -5.74 -12.72 9.17
C THR A 155 -6.62 -12.98 10.39
N GLY A 156 -6.62 -12.06 11.36
CA GLY A 156 -7.30 -12.22 12.64
C GLY A 156 -6.53 -13.05 13.67
N GLU A 157 -5.40 -13.68 13.31
CA GLU A 157 -4.70 -14.63 14.19
C GLU A 157 -4.22 -13.99 15.50
N ARG A 158 -3.64 -12.79 15.45
CA ARG A 158 -3.07 -12.10 16.63
C ARG A 158 -4.11 -11.70 17.68
N PHE A 159 -5.36 -11.46 17.28
CA PHE A 159 -6.46 -11.03 18.16
C PHE A 159 -7.63 -12.02 18.25
N LYS A 160 -7.57 -13.15 17.55
CA LYS A 160 -8.63 -14.18 17.45
C LYS A 160 -9.98 -13.62 16.97
N ARG A 161 -9.91 -12.69 16.02
CA ARG A 161 -11.07 -12.14 15.28
C ARG A 161 -11.68 -13.25 14.38
N PRO A 162 -13.01 -13.30 14.17
CA PRO A 162 -13.65 -14.38 13.42
C PRO A 162 -13.47 -14.29 11.90
N LEU A 163 -13.17 -13.10 11.37
CA LEU A 163 -12.96 -12.84 9.94
C LEU A 163 -11.72 -11.96 9.73
N GLY A 164 -11.14 -12.07 8.53
CA GLY A 164 -9.95 -11.36 8.11
C GLY A 164 -9.65 -11.60 6.62
N GLY A 165 -8.53 -11.06 6.13
CA GLY A 165 -8.00 -11.35 4.80
C GLY A 165 -7.43 -10.14 4.06
N TYR A 166 -7.62 -10.17 2.73
CA TYR A 166 -7.04 -9.25 1.76
C TYR A 166 -8.08 -8.80 0.74
N ALA A 167 -8.06 -7.53 0.39
CA ALA A 167 -8.76 -6.95 -0.76
C ALA A 167 -7.75 -6.28 -1.69
N GLY A 168 -7.99 -6.32 -3.00
CA GLY A 168 -7.08 -5.77 -4.01
C GLY A 168 -7.80 -5.01 -5.12
N VAL A 169 -7.45 -3.75 -5.32
CA VAL A 169 -8.00 -2.91 -6.40
C VAL A 169 -7.24 -3.22 -7.69
N THR A 170 -7.85 -4.02 -8.57
CA THR A 170 -7.15 -4.63 -9.72
C THR A 170 -6.83 -3.66 -10.86
N GLY A 171 -7.82 -2.88 -11.31
CA GLY A 171 -7.72 -2.05 -12.52
C GLY A 171 -7.82 -2.83 -13.85
N VAL A 172 -8.25 -4.10 -13.82
CA VAL A 172 -8.45 -4.91 -15.04
C VAL A 172 -9.52 -4.28 -15.93
N GLY A 173 -9.17 -4.04 -17.20
CA GLY A 173 -10.07 -3.53 -18.23
C GLY A 173 -10.13 -4.42 -19.47
N SER A 174 -10.75 -3.91 -20.53
CA SER A 174 -10.97 -4.63 -21.80
C SER A 174 -9.79 -4.62 -22.78
N ASN A 175 -8.61 -4.15 -22.36
CA ASN A 175 -7.38 -4.22 -23.16
C ASN A 175 -6.95 -5.69 -23.36
N ALA A 176 -6.34 -6.02 -24.50
CA ALA A 176 -5.77 -7.35 -24.74
C ALA A 176 -4.71 -7.75 -23.69
N THR A 177 -4.05 -6.76 -23.10
CA THR A 177 -3.09 -6.89 -21.99
C THR A 177 -3.70 -6.86 -20.59
N TRP A 178 -5.04 -6.75 -20.49
CA TRP A 178 -5.87 -6.65 -19.27
C TRP A 178 -5.58 -5.42 -18.41
N LEU A 179 -4.34 -5.22 -17.96
CA LEU A 179 -3.85 -4.10 -17.14
C LEU A 179 -3.12 -3.01 -17.95
N GLY A 180 -3.24 -3.02 -19.28
CA GLY A 180 -2.57 -2.05 -20.15
C GLY A 180 -1.11 -2.41 -20.46
N SER A 181 -0.35 -2.96 -19.51
CA SER A 181 1.02 -3.48 -19.70
C SER A 181 1.11 -4.98 -19.38
N HIS A 182 1.89 -5.75 -20.15
CA HIS A 182 2.12 -7.17 -19.85
C HIS A 182 2.84 -7.36 -18.51
N LEU A 183 3.80 -6.48 -18.17
CA LEU A 183 4.54 -6.56 -16.92
C LEU A 183 3.67 -6.22 -15.70
N ALA A 184 2.61 -5.41 -15.85
CA ALA A 184 1.69 -5.09 -14.75
C ALA A 184 0.90 -6.31 -14.24
N MET A 185 0.78 -7.37 -15.04
CA MET A 185 0.14 -8.63 -14.61
C MET A 185 0.92 -9.36 -13.50
N SER A 186 2.20 -9.03 -13.28
CA SER A 186 2.97 -9.52 -12.14
C SER A 186 2.41 -9.02 -10.80
N ASN A 187 1.86 -7.80 -10.75
CA ASN A 187 1.23 -7.24 -9.55
C ASN A 187 -0.07 -7.98 -9.20
N LEU A 188 -0.88 -8.35 -10.21
CA LEU A 188 -2.09 -9.16 -10.01
C LEU A 188 -1.75 -10.56 -9.51
N TYR A 189 -0.75 -11.21 -10.11
CA TYR A 189 -0.25 -12.52 -9.66
C TYR A 189 0.30 -12.46 -8.23
N ALA A 190 1.15 -11.46 -7.94
CA ALA A 190 1.77 -11.30 -6.64
C ALA A 190 0.77 -10.98 -5.53
N CYS A 191 -0.28 -10.19 -5.79
CA CYS A 191 -1.33 -9.97 -4.81
C CYS A 191 -2.08 -11.27 -4.52
N GLY A 192 -2.31 -12.13 -5.53
CA GLY A 192 -2.89 -13.46 -5.35
C GLY A 192 -2.00 -14.39 -4.52
N ARG A 193 -0.67 -14.40 -4.76
CA ARG A 193 0.28 -15.20 -3.97
C ARG A 193 0.38 -14.70 -2.53
N LEU A 194 0.56 -13.40 -2.29
CA LEU A 194 0.67 -12.82 -0.93
C LEU A 194 -0.64 -12.85 -0.13
N ALA A 195 -1.80 -12.92 -0.78
CA ALA A 195 -3.09 -13.16 -0.12
C ALA A 195 -3.32 -14.63 0.23
N TRP A 196 -2.56 -15.56 -0.38
CA TRP A 196 -2.55 -16.98 -0.05
C TRP A 196 -1.52 -17.27 1.06
N ASP A 197 -0.28 -16.77 0.90
CA ASP A 197 0.77 -16.81 1.90
C ASP A 197 1.65 -15.54 1.82
N ALA A 198 1.54 -14.65 2.80
CA ALA A 198 2.34 -13.43 2.87
C ALA A 198 3.83 -13.67 3.23
N SER A 199 4.21 -14.90 3.61
CA SER A 199 5.60 -15.26 3.86
C SER A 199 6.41 -15.48 2.58
N ASP A 200 5.76 -15.84 1.45
CA ASP A 200 6.39 -16.00 0.13
C ASP A 200 7.27 -14.80 -0.27
N ASP A 201 8.45 -15.05 -0.84
CA ASP A 201 9.36 -13.97 -1.24
C ASP A 201 8.91 -13.25 -2.51
N SER A 202 9.04 -11.92 -2.52
CA SER A 202 8.60 -11.07 -3.62
C SER A 202 9.35 -11.33 -4.93
N LYS A 203 10.62 -11.76 -4.88
CA LYS A 203 11.41 -12.15 -6.06
C LYS A 203 11.04 -13.53 -6.56
N ASP A 204 10.82 -14.50 -5.67
CA ASP A 204 10.44 -15.87 -6.08
C ASP A 204 9.04 -15.88 -6.72
N ILE A 205 8.08 -15.15 -6.15
CA ILE A 205 6.77 -14.86 -6.75
C ILE A 205 6.93 -14.31 -8.19
N LEU A 206 7.81 -13.32 -8.37
CA LEU A 206 8.05 -12.70 -9.66
C LEU A 206 8.63 -13.71 -10.67
N GLN A 207 9.59 -14.52 -10.23
CA GLN A 207 10.23 -15.50 -11.11
C GLN A 207 9.26 -16.59 -11.57
N ASP A 208 8.34 -17.05 -10.71
CA ASP A 208 7.27 -17.95 -11.13
C ASP A 208 6.33 -17.29 -12.15
N TRP A 209 5.97 -16.02 -11.94
CA TRP A 209 5.17 -15.28 -12.91
C TRP A 209 5.89 -15.12 -14.27
N ILE A 210 7.19 -14.85 -14.27
CA ILE A 210 7.99 -14.77 -15.51
C ILE A 210 8.03 -16.13 -16.21
N ARG A 211 8.28 -17.24 -15.48
CA ARG A 211 8.27 -18.61 -16.03
C ARG A 211 6.94 -18.96 -16.70
N LEU A 212 5.83 -18.62 -16.06
CA LEU A 212 4.48 -18.85 -16.57
C LEU A 212 4.11 -17.94 -17.75
N THR A 213 4.70 -16.74 -17.85
CA THR A 213 4.33 -15.72 -18.84
C THR A 213 5.24 -15.75 -20.08
N PHE A 214 6.55 -15.71 -19.88
CA PHE A 214 7.57 -15.60 -20.93
C PHE A 214 8.39 -16.88 -21.14
N GLY A 215 8.19 -17.89 -20.30
CA GLY A 215 8.88 -19.18 -20.41
C GLY A 215 10.20 -19.24 -19.62
N PHE A 216 11.03 -20.23 -19.96
CA PHE A 216 12.17 -20.66 -19.14
C PHE A 216 13.54 -20.20 -19.67
N ASP A 217 13.59 -19.21 -20.56
CA ASP A 217 14.86 -18.59 -20.96
C ASP A 217 15.47 -17.84 -19.77
N GLN A 218 16.73 -18.15 -19.45
CA GLN A 218 17.36 -17.66 -18.23
C GLN A 218 17.75 -16.17 -18.32
N ASP A 219 17.99 -15.63 -19.52
CA ASP A 219 18.31 -14.21 -19.69
C ASP A 219 17.02 -13.38 -19.59
N VAL A 220 15.92 -13.84 -20.19
CA VAL A 220 14.58 -13.26 -19.99
C VAL A 220 14.21 -13.28 -18.50
N LEU A 221 14.42 -14.42 -17.82
CA LEU A 221 14.15 -14.54 -16.39
C LEU A 221 15.00 -13.58 -15.55
N ASN A 222 16.31 -13.48 -15.81
CA ASN A 222 17.22 -12.61 -15.09
C ASN A 222 16.89 -11.13 -15.31
N THR A 223 16.76 -10.70 -16.57
CA THR A 223 16.54 -9.30 -16.94
C THR A 223 15.21 -8.77 -16.40
N ILE A 224 14.11 -9.52 -16.58
CA ILE A 224 12.80 -9.07 -16.06
C ILE A 224 12.79 -9.08 -14.52
N THR A 225 13.53 -9.98 -13.87
CA THR A 225 13.72 -9.94 -12.41
C THR A 225 14.44 -8.67 -11.96
N ASP A 226 15.56 -8.31 -12.59
CA ASP A 226 16.37 -7.14 -12.23
C ASP A 226 15.58 -5.83 -12.41
N MET A 227 15.00 -5.62 -13.60
CA MET A 227 14.19 -4.44 -13.91
C MET A 227 13.06 -4.25 -12.89
N SER A 228 12.30 -5.31 -12.62
CA SER A 228 11.14 -5.26 -11.74
C SER A 228 11.54 -5.02 -10.27
N MET A 229 12.59 -5.67 -9.76
CA MET A 229 13.01 -5.47 -8.37
C MET A 229 13.63 -4.08 -8.11
N LYS A 230 14.13 -3.40 -9.15
CA LYS A 230 14.59 -1.99 -9.08
C LYS A 230 13.46 -0.95 -9.15
N SER A 231 12.25 -1.33 -9.57
CA SER A 231 11.25 -0.40 -10.15
C SER A 231 10.42 0.49 -9.20
N TRP A 232 10.62 0.45 -7.88
CA TRP A 232 9.73 1.08 -6.88
C TRP A 232 10.31 2.18 -5.96
N PRO A 233 11.57 2.17 -5.49
CA PRO A 233 12.00 3.02 -4.34
C PRO A 233 11.85 4.56 -4.48
N ALA A 234 11.03 5.19 -3.61
CA ALA A 234 10.92 6.66 -3.42
C ALA A 234 10.26 7.08 -2.05
N ILE A 235 10.11 8.41 -1.77
CA ILE A 235 9.98 9.11 -0.43
C ILE A 235 9.17 10.45 -0.59
N GLY A 236 8.54 11.21 0.35
CA GLY A 236 8.17 11.17 1.79
C GLY A 236 7.93 12.61 2.39
N VAL A 237 7.08 12.83 3.42
CA VAL A 237 6.60 14.18 3.93
C VAL A 237 6.20 14.21 5.45
N ASP A 238 6.57 15.25 6.24
CA ASP A 238 6.66 15.30 7.75
C ASP A 238 5.39 15.02 8.60
N ARG A 239 5.55 14.32 9.78
CA ARG A 239 4.49 13.93 10.75
C ARG A 239 4.89 13.56 12.22
N THR A 240 5.87 14.21 12.88
CA THR A 240 6.28 13.89 14.30
C THR A 240 5.28 14.37 15.36
N VAL A 241 5.32 13.85 16.60
CA VAL A 241 4.52 14.31 17.75
C VAL A 241 5.03 15.62 18.35
N LYS A 242 6.34 15.75 18.54
CA LYS A 242 6.94 16.91 19.23
C LYS A 242 6.89 18.19 18.41
N ASN A 243 6.97 18.09 17.08
CA ASN A 243 7.13 19.23 16.16
C ASN A 243 6.23 19.19 14.90
N GLY A 244 5.56 18.07 14.59
CA GLY A 244 4.76 17.87 13.38
C GLY A 244 3.29 17.54 13.68
N THR A 245 2.65 16.76 12.81
CA THR A 245 1.20 16.43 12.87
C THR A 245 0.80 15.34 13.88
N ALA A 246 1.74 14.84 14.68
CA ALA A 246 1.58 13.77 15.65
C ALA A 246 1.13 12.39 15.13
N ASN A 247 1.21 12.11 13.82
CA ASN A 247 0.90 10.77 13.30
C ASN A 247 1.84 9.70 13.88
N ALA A 248 3.11 10.02 14.16
CA ALA A 248 4.04 9.12 14.87
C ALA A 248 3.47 8.64 16.23
N GLY A 249 2.64 9.44 16.91
CA GLY A 249 2.02 9.13 18.18
C GLY A 249 0.79 8.21 18.10
N GLN A 250 0.31 7.90 16.89
CA GLN A 250 -0.80 6.97 16.68
C GLN A 250 -0.38 5.49 16.73
N TYR A 251 0.92 5.20 16.63
CA TYR A 251 1.46 3.85 16.74
C TYR A 251 1.63 3.45 18.23
N PRO A 252 1.67 2.14 18.55
CA PRO A 252 1.98 1.69 19.91
C PRO A 252 3.33 2.24 20.41
N PRO A 253 3.52 2.47 21.73
CA PRO A 253 4.58 3.35 22.23
C PRO A 253 6.01 3.01 21.80
N GLU A 254 6.33 1.72 21.64
CA GLU A 254 7.64 1.25 21.19
C GLU A 254 7.91 1.56 19.70
N VAL A 255 6.86 1.64 18.88
CA VAL A 255 6.95 2.04 17.46
C VAL A 255 6.90 3.56 17.34
N ALA A 256 6.05 4.22 18.12
CA ALA A 256 6.00 5.68 18.19
C ALA A 256 7.37 6.29 18.52
N GLN A 257 8.10 5.71 19.49
CA GLN A 257 9.46 6.14 19.83
C GLN A 257 10.45 6.07 18.65
N ILE A 258 10.32 5.09 17.75
CA ILE A 258 11.19 4.93 16.56
C ILE A 258 10.90 6.01 15.50
N TYR A 259 9.65 6.42 15.37
CA TYR A 259 9.26 7.49 14.44
C TYR A 259 9.38 8.90 15.04
N GLU A 260 9.43 9.01 16.37
CA GLU A 260 9.55 10.27 17.08
C GLU A 260 10.99 10.77 17.21
N ASP A 261 11.97 9.87 17.35
CA ASP A 261 13.39 10.25 17.37
C ASP A 261 14.00 10.13 15.96
N ILE A 262 14.45 11.28 15.44
CA ILE A 262 15.13 11.47 14.17
C ILE A 262 16.36 10.57 13.99
N GLU A 263 17.11 10.32 15.08
CA GLU A 263 18.29 9.44 15.05
C GLU A 263 17.89 7.95 14.95
N SER A 264 16.63 7.61 15.23
CA SER A 264 16.10 6.24 15.16
C SER A 264 15.20 5.98 13.93
N THR A 265 14.52 7.01 13.41
CA THR A 265 13.65 6.90 12.22
C THR A 265 14.44 6.45 10.96
N PRO A 266 13.96 5.47 10.16
CA PRO A 266 14.65 5.01 8.95
C PRO A 266 14.75 6.10 7.86
N ASP A 267 15.87 6.19 7.12
CA ASP A 267 16.10 7.21 6.06
C ASP A 267 14.94 7.31 5.03
N ASN A 268 14.35 6.17 4.64
CA ASN A 268 13.21 6.08 3.69
C ASN A 268 11.85 6.53 4.28
N LEU A 269 11.76 6.71 5.59
CA LEU A 269 10.61 7.26 6.32
C LEU A 269 10.98 8.54 7.11
N LEU A 270 12.23 9.00 7.07
CA LEU A 270 12.71 10.20 7.75
C LEU A 270 11.82 11.38 7.38
N LEU A 271 11.67 11.62 6.07
CA LEU A 271 10.79 12.68 5.62
C LEU A 271 9.32 12.38 5.94
N TRP A 272 8.85 11.12 5.98
CA TRP A 272 7.46 10.84 6.39
C TRP A 272 7.13 11.29 7.83
N PHE A 273 8.13 11.43 8.69
CA PHE A 273 7.93 11.81 10.10
C PHE A 273 8.65 13.09 10.55
N HIS A 274 9.59 13.67 9.79
CA HIS A 274 10.40 14.81 10.25
C HIS A 274 10.53 15.95 9.22
N HIS A 275 10.12 17.17 9.60
CA HIS A 275 10.45 18.39 8.86
C HIS A 275 11.86 18.84 9.25
N VAL A 276 12.78 18.59 8.34
CA VAL A 276 14.20 18.85 8.48
C VAL A 276 14.65 19.87 7.43
N PRO A 277 15.59 20.77 7.76
CA PRO A 277 16.17 21.64 6.73
C PRO A 277 16.86 20.78 5.67
N TYR A 278 16.85 21.25 4.42
CA TYR A 278 17.52 20.59 3.29
C TYR A 278 18.99 20.19 3.53
N THR A 279 19.66 20.86 4.47
CA THR A 279 21.06 20.61 4.89
C THR A 279 21.22 19.55 5.99
N HIS A 280 20.15 19.04 6.59
CA HIS A 280 20.19 17.94 7.55
C HIS A 280 20.82 16.70 6.91
N ARG A 281 21.65 15.97 7.67
CA ARG A 281 22.36 14.77 7.22
C ARG A 281 21.61 13.52 7.66
N MET A 282 21.29 12.70 6.67
CA MET A 282 20.64 11.41 6.83
C MET A 282 21.65 10.34 7.27
N LYS A 283 21.22 9.13 7.60
CA LYS A 283 22.12 8.04 8.07
C LYS A 283 23.06 7.56 6.97
N SER A 284 22.65 7.72 5.71
CA SER A 284 23.49 7.64 4.51
C SER A 284 24.59 8.73 4.42
N ASN A 285 24.68 9.67 5.37
CA ASN A 285 25.57 10.84 5.42
C ASN A 285 25.41 11.84 4.25
N LYS A 286 24.55 11.55 3.26
CA LYS A 286 24.02 12.53 2.30
C LYS A 286 23.18 13.58 3.05
N THR A 287 23.11 14.81 2.55
CA THR A 287 22.10 15.77 3.03
C THR A 287 20.76 15.47 2.37
N VAL A 288 19.65 15.88 2.99
CA VAL A 288 18.30 15.66 2.44
C VAL A 288 18.15 16.17 1.00
N ILE A 289 18.66 17.36 0.68
CA ILE A 289 18.61 17.88 -0.70
C ILE A 289 19.53 17.12 -1.66
N GLN A 290 20.70 16.68 -1.21
CA GLN A 290 21.57 15.85 -2.04
C GLN A 290 20.92 14.48 -2.29
N HIS A 291 20.29 13.89 -1.27
CA HIS A 291 19.55 12.64 -1.41
C HIS A 291 18.36 12.78 -2.36
N PHE A 292 17.65 13.91 -2.34
CA PHE A 292 16.62 14.22 -3.35
C PHE A 292 17.20 14.29 -4.77
N TYR A 293 18.25 15.08 -5.00
CA TYR A 293 18.88 15.17 -6.33
C TYR A 293 19.38 13.80 -6.81
N ASP A 294 20.10 13.11 -5.94
CA ASP A 294 20.62 11.78 -6.21
C ASP A 294 19.49 10.80 -6.54
N ALA A 295 18.42 10.74 -5.77
CA ALA A 295 17.29 9.84 -6.03
C ALA A 295 16.58 10.13 -7.36
N HIS A 296 16.47 11.41 -7.77
CA HIS A 296 15.91 11.75 -9.08
C HIS A 296 16.85 11.31 -10.23
N TYR A 297 18.15 11.58 -10.13
CA TYR A 297 19.12 11.17 -11.16
C TYR A 297 19.35 9.64 -11.20
N GLU A 298 19.46 8.98 -10.05
CA GLU A 298 19.58 7.52 -9.90
C GLU A 298 18.31 6.83 -10.45
N GLY A 299 17.12 7.37 -10.18
CA GLY A 299 15.84 6.87 -10.71
C GLY A 299 15.69 7.04 -12.22
N ALA A 300 16.00 8.23 -12.75
CA ALA A 300 15.97 8.50 -14.19
C ALA A 300 17.00 7.64 -14.95
N ALA A 301 18.22 7.49 -14.42
CA ALA A 301 19.24 6.61 -14.99
C ALA A 301 18.80 5.14 -15.01
N THR A 302 18.19 4.66 -13.91
CA THR A 302 17.63 3.29 -13.82
C THR A 302 16.56 3.05 -14.89
N ALA A 303 15.67 4.02 -15.13
CA ALA A 303 14.67 3.92 -16.19
C ALA A 303 15.25 3.94 -17.61
N GLN A 304 16.38 4.63 -17.83
CA GLN A 304 17.10 4.61 -19.10
C GLN A 304 17.79 3.25 -19.34
N GLU A 305 18.32 2.59 -18.30
CA GLU A 305 18.86 1.22 -18.40
C GLU A 305 17.81 0.21 -18.88
N PHE A 306 16.55 0.36 -18.45
CA PHE A 306 15.46 -0.56 -18.80
C PHE A 306 15.21 -0.70 -20.31
N VAL A 307 15.50 0.33 -21.12
CA VAL A 307 15.34 0.27 -22.58
C VAL A 307 16.34 -0.73 -23.17
N GLY A 308 17.64 -0.50 -22.95
CA GLY A 308 18.70 -1.39 -23.48
C GLY A 308 18.67 -2.79 -22.86
N GLN A 309 18.26 -2.91 -21.59
CA GLN A 309 17.99 -4.21 -20.96
C GLN A 309 16.88 -4.97 -21.71
N TRP A 310 15.77 -4.33 -22.02
CA TRP A 310 14.65 -4.99 -22.72
C TRP A 310 14.99 -5.30 -24.19
N GLU A 311 15.65 -4.40 -24.92
CA GLU A 311 16.09 -4.63 -26.31
C GLU A 311 17.00 -5.88 -26.44
N SER A 312 17.78 -6.21 -25.40
CA SER A 312 18.61 -7.42 -25.38
C SER A 312 17.83 -8.74 -25.40
N LEU A 313 16.51 -8.69 -25.18
CA LEU A 313 15.61 -9.85 -25.18
C LEU A 313 14.94 -10.09 -26.54
N LYS A 314 15.23 -9.27 -27.57
CA LYS A 314 14.65 -9.44 -28.91
C LYS A 314 14.92 -10.83 -29.49
N GLY A 315 13.87 -11.51 -29.94
CA GLY A 315 13.94 -12.89 -30.45
C GLY A 315 13.94 -13.99 -29.38
N LYS A 316 13.95 -13.63 -28.08
CA LYS A 316 13.65 -14.55 -26.95
C LYS A 316 12.21 -14.41 -26.45
N ILE A 317 11.62 -13.24 -26.67
CA ILE A 317 10.19 -12.94 -26.52
C ILE A 317 9.61 -12.71 -27.93
N ASP A 318 8.35 -13.07 -28.14
CA ASP A 318 7.59 -12.77 -29.36
C ASP A 318 7.49 -11.27 -29.63
N ASP A 319 7.42 -10.91 -30.91
CA ASP A 319 7.50 -9.51 -31.35
C ASP A 319 6.38 -8.63 -30.78
N GLU A 320 5.13 -9.14 -30.65
CA GLU A 320 4.01 -8.37 -30.09
C GLU A 320 4.30 -7.89 -28.66
N ARG A 321 4.65 -8.82 -27.77
CA ARG A 321 4.92 -8.47 -26.36
C ARG A 321 6.24 -7.75 -26.20
N HIS A 322 7.25 -8.07 -27.02
CA HIS A 322 8.53 -7.37 -27.03
C HIS A 322 8.35 -5.90 -27.43
N GLU A 323 7.72 -5.61 -28.56
CA GLU A 323 7.55 -4.24 -29.07
C GLU A 323 6.62 -3.40 -28.18
N HIS A 324 5.53 -3.97 -27.67
CA HIS A 324 4.62 -3.25 -26.79
C HIS A 324 5.24 -2.88 -25.43
N VAL A 325 6.06 -3.76 -24.83
CA VAL A 325 6.79 -3.40 -23.60
C VAL A 325 7.93 -2.43 -23.90
N LEU A 326 8.66 -2.59 -25.00
CA LEU A 326 9.74 -1.67 -25.40
C LEU A 326 9.21 -0.24 -25.56
N PHE A 327 8.05 -0.06 -26.21
CA PHE A 327 7.37 1.24 -26.31
C PHE A 327 7.10 1.88 -24.94
N ARG A 328 6.71 1.08 -23.93
CA ARG A 328 6.48 1.58 -22.56
C ARG A 328 7.79 1.93 -21.84
N GLN A 329 8.86 1.16 -22.01
CA GLN A 329 10.16 1.52 -21.43
C GLN A 329 10.69 2.84 -22.04
N ILE A 330 10.57 3.02 -23.35
CA ILE A 330 10.94 4.28 -24.03
C ILE A 330 10.09 5.45 -23.51
N PHE A 331 8.78 5.25 -23.31
CA PHE A 331 7.91 6.27 -22.71
C PHE A 331 8.32 6.62 -21.27
N GLN A 332 8.57 5.62 -20.41
CA GLN A 332 9.00 5.83 -19.03
C GLN A 332 10.34 6.58 -18.95
N ALA A 333 11.32 6.14 -19.74
CA ALA A 333 12.64 6.76 -19.81
C ALA A 333 12.59 8.22 -20.31
N GLY A 334 11.65 8.55 -21.19
CA GLY A 334 11.42 9.92 -21.71
C GLY A 334 10.48 10.80 -20.87
N HIS A 335 9.99 10.31 -19.73
CA HIS A 335 9.05 11.02 -18.84
C HIS A 335 9.69 11.40 -17.49
N LEU A 336 10.99 11.14 -17.31
CA LEU A 336 11.76 11.36 -16.08
C LEU A 336 12.89 12.38 -16.29
#